data_AF-A0A847PIZ1-F1
#
_entry.id   AF-A0A847PIZ1-F1
#
_cell.length_a   1.000
_cell.length_b   1.000
_cell.length_c   1.000
_cell.angle_alpha   90.00
_cell.angle_beta   90.00
_cell.angle_gamma   90.00
#
_symmetry.space_group_name_H-M   'P 1'
#
loop_
_entity.id
_entity.type
_entity.pdbx_description
1 polymer ?
#
loop_
_entity_poly.entity_id
_entity_poly.type
_entity_poly.pdbx_seq_one_letter_code
_entity_poly.pdbx_strand_id
1 'polypeptide(L)' 'EAIENVLKAANEAKIAVGISAKDAIVAQKRVQQGFLFIPIGKNDLNLFGSACRKILNELK' A
#
# COMPACT_ATOMS: atom_id res chain seq x y z
N GLU A 1 9.08 0.43 -14.31
CA GLU A 1 9.83 -0.69 -14.90
C GLU A 1 9.79 -1.98 -14.07
N ALA A 2 10.60 -2.18 -13.02
CA ALA A 2 10.64 -3.49 -12.33
C ALA A 2 9.28 -3.99 -11.79
N ILE A 3 8.49 -3.10 -11.18
CA ILE A 3 7.16 -3.43 -10.63
C ILE A 3 6.15 -3.77 -11.73
N GLU A 4 6.20 -3.06 -12.86
CA GLU A 4 5.29 -3.29 -13.99
C GLU A 4 5.62 -4.61 -14.69
N ASN A 5 6.91 -4.96 -14.79
CA ASN A 5 7.35 -6.23 -15.36
C ASN A 5 6.87 -7.42 -14.52
N VAL A 6 6.93 -7.31 -13.19
CA VAL A 6 6.40 -8.34 -12.28
C VAL A 6 4.89 -8.50 -12.48
N LEU A 7 4.15 -7.40 -12.56
CA LEU A 7 2.71 -7.44 -12.77
C LEU A 7 2.34 -8.04 -14.13
N LYS A 8 3.07 -7.69 -15.18
CA LYS A 8 2.88 -8.25 -16.52
C LYS A 8 3.11 -9.77 -16.53
N ALA A 9 4.22 -10.22 -15.97
CA ALA A 9 4.54 -11.65 -15.88
C ALA A 9 3.50 -12.42 -15.05
N ALA A 10 3.03 -11.83 -13.95
CA ALA A 10 1.98 -12.43 -13.12
C ALA A 10 0.65 -12.55 -13.86
N ASN A 11 0.26 -11.53 -14.64
CA ASN A 11 -0.94 -11.56 -15.48
C ASN A 11 -0.85 -12.64 -16.57
N GLU A 12 0.31 -12.74 -17.25
CA GLU A 12 0.56 -13.79 -18.24
C GLU A 12 0.47 -15.20 -17.62
N ALA A 13 0.97 -15.37 -16.39
CA ALA A 13 0.89 -16.60 -15.63
C ALA A 13 -0.47 -16.83 -14.95
N LYS A 14 -1.41 -15.87 -15.01
CA LYS A 14 -2.70 -15.88 -14.30
C LYS A 14 -2.56 -16.05 -12.78
N ILE A 15 -1.52 -15.45 -12.19
CA ILE A 15 -1.22 -15.50 -10.75
C ILE A 15 -1.58 -14.16 -10.12
N ALA A 16 -2.27 -14.20 -8.98
CA ALA A 16 -2.54 -13.00 -8.19
C ALA A 16 -1.25 -12.48 -7.55
N VAL A 17 -0.99 -11.18 -7.71
CA VAL A 17 0.16 -10.51 -7.09
C VAL A 17 -0.27 -9.37 -6.18
N GLY A 18 0.51 -9.21 -5.10
CA GLY A 18 0.35 -8.14 -4.13
C GLY A 18 1.54 -7.20 -4.09
N ILE A 19 1.31 -5.99 -3.59
CA ILE A 19 2.34 -4.96 -3.42
C ILE A 19 2.03 -4.06 -2.23
N SER A 20 3.03 -3.74 -1.41
CA SER A 20 2.85 -2.79 -0.32
C SER A 20 2.77 -1.35 -0.83
N ALA A 21 1.86 -0.57 -0.27
CA ALA A 21 1.70 0.85 -0.54
C ALA A 21 1.95 1.67 0.73
N LYS A 22 2.65 2.80 0.61
CA LYS A 22 2.98 3.66 1.75
C LYS A 22 1.76 4.43 2.30
N ASP A 23 0.78 4.72 1.44
CA ASP A 23 -0.41 5.51 1.74
C ASP A 23 -1.57 5.12 0.80
N ALA A 24 -2.76 5.65 1.09
CA ALA A 24 -3.96 5.35 0.34
C ALA A 24 -3.90 5.82 -1.13
N ILE A 25 -3.20 6.92 -1.41
CA ILE A 25 -3.09 7.47 -2.77
C ILE A 25 -2.27 6.52 -3.65
N VAL A 26 -1.15 6.02 -3.11
CA VAL A 26 -0.32 5.02 -3.79
C VAL A 26 -1.08 3.71 -3.92
N ALA A 27 -1.80 3.28 -2.88
CA ALA A 27 -2.60 2.06 -2.93
C ALA A 27 -3.64 2.12 -4.06
N GLN A 28 -4.34 3.23 -4.19
CA GLN A 28 -5.33 3.44 -5.25
C GLN A 28 -4.72 3.37 -6.65
N LYS A 29 -3.53 3.95 -6.85
CA LYS A 29 -2.78 3.80 -8.11
C LYS A 29 -2.44 2.33 -8.41
N ARG A 30 -2.10 1.54 -7.39
CA ARG A 30 -1.79 0.10 -7.55
C ARG A 30 -3.04 -0.74 -7.88
N VAL A 31 -4.20 -0.40 -7.32
CA VAL A 31 -5.47 -1.03 -7.71
C VAL A 31 -5.74 -0.81 -9.19
N GLN A 32 -5.60 0.43 -9.67
CA GLN A 32 -5.81 0.78 -11.08
C GLN A 32 -4.85 0.05 -12.02
N GLN A 33 -3.67 -0.33 -11.54
CA GLN A 33 -2.69 -1.12 -12.29
C GLN A 33 -3.07 -2.62 -12.36
N GLY A 34 -3.93 -3.12 -11.46
CA GLY A 34 -4.38 -4.52 -11.43
C GLY A 34 -3.82 -5.36 -10.29
N PHE A 35 -3.16 -4.75 -9.29
CA PHE A 35 -2.75 -5.49 -8.08
C PHE A 35 -3.97 -5.85 -7.22
N LEU A 36 -4.00 -7.09 -6.72
CA LEU A 36 -5.15 -7.63 -5.98
C LEU A 36 -4.98 -7.56 -4.46
N PHE A 37 -3.74 -7.62 -3.97
CA PHE A 37 -3.45 -7.56 -2.54
C PHE A 37 -2.53 -6.38 -2.22
N ILE A 38 -3.03 -5.37 -1.51
CA ILE A 38 -2.31 -4.10 -1.32
C ILE A 38 -2.33 -3.68 0.15
N PRO A 39 -1.39 -4.17 0.98
CA PRO A 39 -1.26 -3.69 2.34
C PRO A 39 -0.84 -2.21 2.34
N ILE A 40 -1.60 -1.38 3.06
CA ILE A 40 -1.40 0.07 3.16
C ILE A 40 -0.71 0.40 4.49
N GLY A 41 0.39 1.15 4.42
CA GLY A 41 1.16 1.57 5.59
C GLY A 41 2.21 0.56 6.04
N LYS A 42 2.95 0.89 7.10
CA LYS A 42 4.10 0.11 7.57
C LYS A 42 3.76 -1.00 8.56
N ASN A 43 2.67 -0.85 9.33
CA ASN A 43 2.03 -1.81 10.26
C ASN A 43 1.12 -1.04 11.25
N ASP A 44 0.30 -1.79 11.99
CA ASP A 44 -0.54 -1.33 13.10
C ASP A 44 0.19 -0.41 14.11
N LEU A 45 1.44 -0.73 14.45
CA LEU A 45 2.29 0.07 15.34
C LEU A 45 2.49 1.50 14.85
N ASN A 46 2.72 1.66 13.54
CA ASN A 46 2.92 2.98 12.94
C ASN A 46 1.63 3.78 12.86
N LEU A 47 0.48 3.11 12.62
CA LEU A 47 -0.82 3.76 12.61
C LEU A 47 -1.18 4.28 14.00
N PHE A 48 -0.99 3.46 15.03
CA PHE A 48 -1.20 3.83 16.43
C PHE A 48 -0.31 5.02 16.83
N GLY A 49 1.00 4.92 16.58
CA GLY A 49 1.93 5.99 16.91
C GLY A 49 1.63 7.32 16.20
N SER A 50 1.16 7.26 14.94
CA SER A 50 0.72 8.45 14.20
C SER A 50 -0.53 9.08 14.82
N ALA A 51 -1.54 8.26 15.15
CA ALA A 51 -2.76 8.73 15.80
C ALA A 51 -2.50 9.37 17.16
N CYS A 52 -1.66 8.75 18.00
CA CYS A 52 -1.27 9.32 19.30
C CYS A 52 -0.57 10.69 19.14
N ARG A 53 0.35 10.82 18.18
CA ARG A 53 1.02 12.10 17.90
C ARG A 53 0.05 13.17 17.42
N LYS A 54 -0.95 12.80 16.61
CA LYS A 54 -1.97 13.74 16.13
C LYS A 54 -2.80 14.28 17.28
N ILE A 55 -3.30 13.40 18.17
CA ILE A 55 -4.05 13.81 19.37
C ILE A 55 -3.20 14.72 20.25
N LEU A 56 -1.93 14.38 20.48
CA LEU A 56 -1.04 15.21 21.29
C LEU A 56 -0.83 16.62 20.72
N ASN A 57 -0.81 16.76 19.39
CA ASN A 57 -0.67 18.05 18.72
C ASN A 57 -1.95 18.89 18.76
N GLU A 58 -3.13 18.27 18.75
CA GLU A 58 -4.42 18.98 18.84
C GLU A 58 -4.73 19.48 20.25
N LEU A 59 -4.04 18.94 21.27
CA LEU A 59 -4.18 19.35 22.68
C LEU A 59 -3.20 20.46 23.11
N LYS A 60 -2.40 20.99 22.18
CA LYS A 60 -1.49 22.13 22.39
C LYS A 60 -2.08 23.41 21.82
#